data_AF-A0A5U8JHT2-F1
#
_entry.id   AF-A0A5U8JHT2-F1
#
_cell.length_a   1.000
_cell.length_b   1.000
_cell.length_c   1.000
_cell.angle_alpha   90.00
_cell.angle_beta   90.00
_cell.angle_gamma   90.00
#
_symmetry.space_group_name_H-M   'P 1'
#
loop_
_entity.id
_entity.type
_entity.pdbx_description
1 polymer ?
#
loop_
_entity_poly.entity_id
_entity_poly.type
_entity_poly.pdbx_seq_one_letter_code
_entity_poly.pdbx_strand_id
1 'polypeptide(L)'
;MKNRIDIEKITNTFLEYTLINTTSDPSSQNLPSNDNQYKLAQYVANQFSELAGVTIDVKSNAITTITLPANTAGVPSIVFFAHLDTAPDH
;
A
#
# COMPACT_ATOMS: atom_id res chain seq x y z
N MET A 1 0.41 -6.32 -29.11
CA MET A 1 1.17 -5.88 -27.92
C MET A 1 0.23 -5.97 -26.73
N LYS A 2 0.60 -6.64 -25.63
CA LYS A 2 -0.18 -6.56 -24.39
C LYS A 2 -0.13 -5.11 -23.92
N ASN A 3 -1.28 -4.52 -23.57
CA ASN A 3 -1.30 -3.21 -22.93
C ASN A 3 -0.49 -3.31 -21.64
N ARG A 4 0.63 -2.56 -21.57
CA ARG A 4 1.51 -2.55 -20.41
C ARG A 4 0.87 -1.87 -19.19
N ILE A 5 -0.18 -1.07 -19.44
CA ILE A 5 -0.93 -0.32 -18.44
C ILE A 5 -2.41 -0.67 -18.65
N ASP A 6 -3.04 -1.14 -17.59
CA ASP A 6 -4.48 -1.37 -17.53
C ASP A 6 -5.12 -0.16 -16.83
N ILE A 7 -5.62 0.77 -17.64
CA ILE A 7 -6.15 2.06 -17.16
C ILE A 7 -7.39 1.82 -16.29
N GLU A 8 -8.29 0.95 -16.72
CA GLU A 8 -9.53 0.66 -15.99
C GLU A 8 -9.22 0.08 -14.62
N LYS A 9 -8.32 -0.91 -14.54
CA LYS A 9 -7.89 -1.46 -13.26
C LYS A 9 -7.27 -0.40 -12.36
N ILE A 10 -6.37 0.44 -12.88
CA ILE A 10 -5.72 1.50 -12.09
C ILE A 10 -6.75 2.50 -11.58
N THR A 11 -7.69 2.94 -12.41
CA THR A 11 -8.75 3.86 -12.01
C THR A 11 -9.62 3.26 -10.91
N ASN A 12 -10.04 2.00 -11.06
CA ASN A 12 -10.86 1.32 -10.04
C ASN A 12 -10.09 1.18 -8.72
N THR A 13 -8.84 0.70 -8.76
CA THR A 13 -7.99 0.59 -7.56
C THR A 13 -7.78 1.93 -6.87
N PHE A 14 -7.55 3.00 -7.63
CA PHE A 14 -7.43 4.35 -7.08
C PHE A 14 -8.71 4.76 -6.35
N LEU A 15 -9.87 4.62 -7.01
CA LEU A 15 -11.16 4.99 -6.43
C LEU A 15 -11.47 4.15 -5.17
N GLU A 16 -11.21 2.85 -5.18
CA GLU A 16 -11.37 1.96 -4.01
C GLU A 16 -10.58 2.46 -2.81
N TYR A 17 -9.33 2.89 -3.01
CA TYR A 17 -8.51 3.43 -1.92
C TYR A 17 -9.08 4.75 -1.38
N THR A 18 -9.63 5.61 -2.25
CA THR A 18 -10.22 6.89 -1.81
C THR A 18 -11.46 6.73 -0.92
N LEU A 19 -12.12 5.56 -0.94
CA LEU A 19 -13.27 5.28 -0.08
C LEU A 19 -12.87 5.06 1.39
N ILE A 20 -11.58 4.84 1.68
CA ILE A 20 -11.06 4.67 3.03
C ILE A 20 -10.48 6.01 3.49
N ASN A 21 -11.18 6.71 4.40
CA ASN A 21 -10.69 7.97 4.94
C ASN A 21 -9.47 7.74 5.85
N THR A 22 -8.27 7.99 5.33
CA THR A 22 -6.98 7.83 6.00
C THR A 22 -6.38 9.14 6.49
N THR A 23 -7.15 10.23 6.53
CA THR A 23 -6.68 11.56 6.94
C THR A 23 -5.95 11.50 8.27
N SER A 24 -4.74 12.04 8.29
CA SER A 24 -3.89 12.08 9.48
C SER A 24 -4.51 12.96 10.59
N ASP A 25 -4.38 12.53 11.84
CA ASP A 25 -4.78 13.29 13.02
C ASP A 25 -3.53 13.90 13.70
N PRO A 26 -3.31 15.23 13.62
CA PRO A 26 -2.16 15.90 14.23
C PRO A 26 -2.14 15.86 15.76
N SER A 27 -3.28 15.59 16.41
CA SER A 27 -3.38 15.50 17.86
C SER A 27 -2.99 14.13 18.42
N SER A 28 -3.00 13.10 17.56
CA SER A 28 -2.70 11.72 17.91
C SER A 28 -1.22 11.54 18.30
N GLN A 29 -0.99 10.78 19.37
CA GLN A 29 0.36 10.33 19.79
C GLN A 29 0.66 8.90 19.32
N ASN A 30 -0.25 8.30 18.57
CA ASN A 30 -0.12 6.95 18.05
C ASN A 30 0.44 6.96 16.62
N LEU A 31 1.06 5.86 16.23
CA LEU A 31 1.43 5.58 14.84
C LEU A 31 0.82 4.22 14.46
N PRO A 32 -0.09 4.16 13.46
CA PRO A 32 -0.63 5.28 12.68
C PRO A 32 -1.44 6.28 13.54
N SER A 33 -1.58 7.51 13.06
CA SER A 33 -2.38 8.53 13.75
C SER A 33 -3.88 8.27 13.65
N ASN A 34 -4.31 7.54 12.61
CA ASN A 34 -5.68 7.14 12.34
C ASN A 34 -5.73 5.63 12.01
N ASP A 35 -6.59 4.87 12.70
CA ASP A 35 -6.76 3.42 12.50
C ASP A 35 -7.12 3.03 11.05
N ASN A 36 -7.76 3.92 10.29
CA ASN A 36 -8.06 3.65 8.89
C ASN A 36 -6.80 3.59 8.01
N GLN A 37 -5.68 4.19 8.41
CA GLN A 37 -4.39 4.01 7.74
C GLN A 37 -3.96 2.54 7.82
N TYR A 38 -4.15 1.90 8.99
CA TYR A 38 -3.91 0.47 9.16
C TYR A 38 -4.89 -0.38 8.32
N LYS A 39 -6.16 0.02 8.24
CA LYS A 39 -7.14 -0.66 7.38
C LYS A 39 -6.75 -0.59 5.90
N LEU A 40 -6.30 0.57 5.41
CA LEU A 40 -5.80 0.69 4.03
C LEU A 40 -4.55 -0.18 3.81
N ALA A 41 -3.61 -0.19 4.76
CA ALA A 41 -2.46 -1.09 4.72
C ALA A 41 -2.84 -2.57 4.56
N GLN A 42 -3.78 -3.05 5.39
CA GLN A 42 -4.29 -4.42 5.28
C GLN A 42 -5.02 -4.68 3.96
N TYR A 43 -5.84 -3.72 3.50
CA TYR A 43 -6.56 -3.85 2.23
C TYR A 43 -5.59 -3.99 1.05
N VAL A 44 -4.59 -3.10 0.96
CA VAL A 44 -3.54 -3.17 -0.08
C VAL A 44 -2.77 -4.48 0.03
N ALA A 45 -2.30 -4.85 1.22
CA ALA A 45 -1.57 -6.10 1.44
C ALA A 45 -2.36 -7.33 0.95
N ASN A 46 -3.65 -7.41 1.27
CA ASN A 46 -4.50 -8.54 0.89
C ASN A 46 -4.60 -8.71 -0.63
N GLN A 47 -4.52 -7.64 -1.43
CA GLN A 47 -4.52 -7.73 -2.90
C GLN A 47 -3.32 -8.48 -3.48
N PHE A 48 -2.24 -8.66 -2.70
CA PHE A 48 -1.05 -9.39 -3.11
C PHE A 48 -0.92 -10.77 -2.43
N SER A 49 -1.84 -11.12 -1.51
CA SER A 49 -1.75 -12.35 -0.71
C SER A 49 -1.80 -13.64 -1.53
N GLU A 50 -2.46 -13.62 -2.69
CA GLU A 50 -2.58 -14.76 -3.61
C GLU A 50 -1.41 -14.86 -4.61
N LEU A 51 -0.52 -13.86 -4.66
CA LEU A 51 0.59 -13.86 -5.62
C LEU A 51 1.72 -14.77 -5.14
N ALA A 52 2.02 -15.78 -5.94
CA ALA A 52 3.08 -16.74 -5.66
C ALA A 52 4.44 -16.05 -5.47
N GLY A 53 5.12 -16.37 -4.37
CA GLY A 53 6.44 -15.85 -4.03
C GLY A 53 6.43 -14.48 -3.37
N VAL A 54 5.30 -13.77 -3.31
CA VAL A 54 5.22 -12.50 -2.60
C VAL A 54 5.26 -12.74 -1.09
N THR A 55 6.09 -11.95 -0.39
CA THR A 55 6.13 -11.91 1.08
C THR A 55 5.54 -10.59 1.56
N ILE A 56 4.69 -10.65 2.58
CA ILE A 56 3.95 -9.50 3.11
C ILE A 56 4.24 -9.38 4.61
N ASP A 57 4.59 -8.17 5.05
CA ASP A 57 4.72 -7.80 6.46
C ASP A 57 3.94 -6.50 6.71
N VAL A 58 2.90 -6.57 7.55
CA VAL A 58 2.12 -5.41 8.00
C VAL A 58 2.37 -5.25 9.50
N LYS A 59 3.18 -4.27 9.88
CA LYS A 59 3.51 -4.01 11.29
C LYS A 59 2.39 -3.24 11.98
N SER A 60 2.34 -3.32 13.31
CA SER A 60 1.34 -2.62 14.14
C SER A 60 1.27 -1.10 13.90
N ASN A 61 2.36 -0.49 13.44
CA ASN A 61 2.43 0.92 13.08
C ASN A 61 2.05 1.21 11.61
N ALA A 62 1.36 0.28 10.94
CA ALA A 62 0.94 0.31 9.55
C ALA A 62 2.06 0.33 8.49
N ILE A 63 3.34 0.31 8.89
CA ILE A 63 4.44 0.17 7.94
C ILE A 63 4.32 -1.20 7.27
N THR A 64 3.99 -1.16 5.98
CA THR A 64 3.69 -2.34 5.17
C THR A 64 4.80 -2.55 4.15
N THR A 65 5.33 -3.77 4.12
CA THR A 65 6.32 -4.21 3.14
C THR A 65 5.75 -5.35 2.32
N ILE A 66 5.76 -5.19 0.99
CA ILE A 66 5.37 -6.23 0.03
C ILE A 66 6.59 -6.51 -0.85
N THR A 67 7.15 -7.71 -0.73
CA THR A 67 8.39 -8.10 -1.41
C THR A 67 8.07 -9.10 -2.51
N LEU A 68 8.40 -8.75 -3.75
CA LEU A 68 8.42 -9.67 -4.90
C LEU A 68 9.86 -10.16 -5.13
N PRO A 69 10.12 -11.47 -5.14
CA PRO A 69 11.46 -12.00 -5.40
C PRO A 69 11.94 -11.66 -6.81
N ALA A 70 13.26 -11.53 -6.96
CA ALA A 70 13.86 -11.29 -8.26
C ALA A 70 13.58 -12.45 -9.22
N ASN A 71 13.27 -12.12 -10.47
CA ASN A 71 13.15 -13.10 -11.56
C ASN A 71 14.48 -13.32 -12.30
N THR A 72 15.56 -12.67 -11.86
CA THR A 72 16.90 -12.82 -12.41
C THR A 72 17.93 -12.65 -11.30
N ALA A 73 19.05 -13.36 -11.40
CA ALA A 73 20.09 -13.35 -10.37
C ALA A 73 21.04 -12.15 -10.54
N GLY A 74 21.64 -11.70 -9.43
CA GLY A 74 22.74 -10.73 -9.46
C GLY A 74 22.34 -9.27 -9.72
N VAL A 75 21.05 -8.93 -9.58
CA VAL A 75 20.55 -7.55 -9.71
C VAL A 75 20.25 -6.94 -8.33
N PRO A 76 20.44 -5.62 -8.15
CA PRO A 76 20.09 -4.94 -6.92
C PRO A 76 18.57 -4.86 -6.72
N SER A 77 18.14 -4.82 -5.46
CA SER A 77 16.74 -4.55 -5.11
C SER A 77 16.38 -3.09 -5.45
N ILE A 78 15.16 -2.88 -5.91
CA ILE A 78 14.52 -1.56 -6.02
C ILE A 78 13.34 -1.49 -5.07
N VAL A 79 13.05 -0.30 -4.55
CA VAL A 79 11.92 -0.08 -3.64
C VAL A 79 11.07 1.07 -4.18
N PHE A 80 9.76 0.87 -4.18
CA PHE A 80 8.77 1.90 -4.46
C PHE A 80 8.09 2.28 -3.14
N PHE A 81 7.98 3.58 -2.89
CA PHE A 81 7.36 4.12 -1.67
C PHE A 81 6.07 4.86 -2.01
N ALA A 82 5.11 4.73 -1.11
CA ALA A 82 3.90 5.54 -1.04
C ALA A 82 3.54 5.73 0.45
N HIS A 83 2.81 6.79 0.76
CA HIS A 83 2.22 7.00 2.08
C HIS A 83 0.74 6.60 2.04
N LEU A 84 0.18 6.25 3.21
CA LEU A 84 -1.20 5.77 3.35
C LEU A 84 -2.18 6.89 3.66
N ASP A 85 -1.71 7.96 4.28
CA ASP A 85 -2.51 9.03 4.83
C ASP A 85 -2.81 10.14 3.82
N THR A 86 -3.90 10.85 4.04
CA THR A 86 -4.21 12.10 3.36
C THR A 86 -3.96 13.28 4.30
N ALA A 87 -3.68 14.45 3.72
CA ALA A 87 -3.47 15.67 4.49
C ALA A 87 -4.73 16.06 5.27
N PRO A 88 -4.61 16.53 6.52
CA PRO A 88 -5.70 17.21 7.21
C PRO A 88 -5.98 18.56 6.53
N ASP A 89 -7.21 19.07 6.67
CA ASP A 89 -7.67 20.33 6.04
C ASP A 89 -7.07 21.61 6.69
N HIS A 90 -5.92 21.52 7.36
CA HIS A 90 -5.35 22.58 8.20
C HIS A 90 -4.07 23.19 7.63
#